data_AF-A0A2S9GQR6-F1
#
_entry.id   AF-A0A2S9GQR6-F1
#
_cell.length_a   1.000
_cell.length_b   1.000
_cell.length_c   1.000
_cell.angle_alpha   90.00
_cell.angle_beta   90.00
_cell.angle_gamma   90.00
#
_symmetry.space_group_name_H-M   'P 1'
#
loop_
_entity.id
_entity.type
_entity.pdbx_description
1 polymer ?
#
loop_
_entity_poly.entity_id
_entity_poly.type
_entity_poly.pdbx_seq_one_letter_code
_entity_poly.pdbx_strand_id
1 'polypeptide(L)' 'ADQMEQYIDEGGCNGFMMLATDTPGCFNDMTELLVPELQRRGRFRTRYPGTTLRESLQEY' A
#
# COMPACT_ATOMS: atom_id res chain seq x y z
N ALA A 1 -2.17 -2.50 10.21
CA ALA A 1 -1.30 -1.42 9.67
C ALA A 1 0.05 -1.38 10.37
N ASP A 2 0.11 -1.61 11.69
CA ASP A 2 1.34 -1.45 12.49
C ASP A 2 2.49 -2.37 12.05
N GLN A 3 2.21 -3.63 11.66
CA GLN A 3 3.25 -4.51 11.11
C GLN A 3 3.83 -4.02 9.78
N MET A 4 2.99 -3.49 8.88
CA MET A 4 3.49 -2.95 7.60
C MET A 4 4.32 -1.69 7.81
N GLU A 5 3.93 -0.85 8.78
CA GLU A 5 4.71 0.32 9.17
C GLU A 5 6.07 -0.07 9.75
N GLN A 6 6.11 -1.07 10.64
CA GLN A 6 7.36 -1.60 11.16
C GLN A 6 8.27 -2.16 10.05
N TYR A 7 7.73 -2.88 9.07
CA TYR A 7 8.52 -3.38 7.94
C TYR A 7 9.04 -2.28 7.00
N ILE A 8 8.29 -1.18 6.85
CA ILE A 8 8.76 -0.01 6.09
C ILE A 8 9.91 0.67 6.85
N ASP A 9 9.74 0.92 8.14
CA ASP A 9 10.67 1.69 8.96
C ASP A 9 11.95 0.90 9.32
N GLU A 10 11.85 -0.40 9.59
CA GLU A 10 12.99 -1.25 9.98
C GLU A 10 13.61 -1.99 8.78
N GLY A 11 12.79 -2.33 7.77
CA GLY A 11 13.17 -3.26 6.69
C GLY A 11 13.60 -2.59 5.38
N GLY A 12 13.51 -1.26 5.26
CA GLY A 12 13.81 -0.56 4.00
C GLY A 12 12.90 -1.00 2.83
N CYS A 13 11.70 -1.47 3.15
CA CYS A 13 10.76 -1.98 2.16
C CYS A 13 10.01 -0.82 1.50
N ASN A 14 10.20 -0.59 0.19
CA ASN A 14 9.47 0.45 -0.56
C ASN A 14 8.07 0.01 -1.02
N GLY A 15 7.68 -1.24 -0.77
CA GLY A 15 6.38 -1.75 -1.16
C GLY A 15 6.22 -3.25 -0.91
N PHE A 16 4.97 -3.68 -0.74
CA PHE A 16 4.65 -5.08 -0.44
C PHE A 16 4.06 -5.78 -1.65
N MET A 17 4.51 -7.01 -1.90
CA MET A 17 3.80 -7.93 -2.79
C MET A 17 2.68 -8.59 -1.99
N MET A 18 1.43 -8.41 -2.43
CA MET A 18 0.27 -8.99 -1.76
C MET A 18 -0.05 -10.35 -2.37
N LEU A 19 0.00 -11.40 -1.55
CA LEU A 19 -0.41 -12.74 -1.92
C LEU A 19 -1.81 -12.98 -1.34
N ALA A 20 -2.82 -13.01 -2.21
CA ALA A 20 -4.20 -13.28 -1.81
C ALA A 20 -4.45 -14.79 -1.77
N THR A 21 -5.00 -15.28 -0.66
CA THR A 21 -5.48 -16.67 -0.53
C THR A 21 -6.89 -16.86 -1.09
N ASP A 22 -7.66 -15.76 -1.18
CA ASP A 22 -9.00 -15.74 -1.76
C ASP A 22 -9.20 -14.48 -2.60
N THR A 23 -9.72 -14.64 -3.83
CA THR A 23 -9.95 -13.55 -4.78
C THR A 23 -11.39 -13.58 -5.26
N PRO A 24 -12.16 -12.48 -5.16
CA PRO A 24 -11.72 -11.10 -4.88
C PRO A 24 -11.76 -10.65 -3.41
N GLY A 25 -12.22 -11.49 -2.47
CA GLY A 25 -12.52 -11.08 -1.08
C GLY A 25 -11.33 -10.44 -0.36
N CYS A 26 -10.15 -11.05 -0.46
CA CYS A 26 -8.95 -10.55 0.19
C CYS A 26 -8.53 -9.15 -0.30
N PHE A 27 -8.71 -8.86 -1.59
CA PHE A 27 -8.45 -7.53 -2.13
C PHE A 27 -9.50 -6.50 -1.66
N ASN A 28 -10.76 -6.92 -1.53
CA ASN A 28 -11.83 -6.04 -1.06
C ASN A 28 -11.60 -5.61 0.38
N ASP A 29 -11.29 -6.57 1.27
CA ASP A 29 -10.97 -6.31 2.67
C ASP A 29 -9.76 -5.37 2.79
N MET A 30 -8.75 -5.53 1.93
CA MET A 30 -7.60 -4.63 1.89
C MET A 30 -7.99 -3.21 1.47
N THR A 31 -8.80 -3.05 0.42
CA THR A 31 -9.24 -1.73 -0.03
C THR A 31 -10.18 -1.04 0.96
N GLU A 32 -10.97 -1.81 1.70
CA GLU A 32 -11.96 -1.28 2.66
C GLU A 32 -11.36 -1.02 4.05
N LEU A 33 -10.40 -1.84 4.50
CA LEU A 33 -9.87 -1.78 5.86
C LEU A 33 -8.43 -1.26 5.91
N LEU A 34 -7.55 -1.75 5.03
CA LEU A 34 -6.12 -1.49 5.11
C LEU A 34 -5.71 -0.18 4.42
N VAL A 35 -6.20 0.06 3.22
CA VAL A 35 -5.88 1.28 2.44
C VAL A 35 -6.28 2.57 3.18
N PRO A 36 -7.49 2.69 3.76
CA PRO A 36 -7.88 3.91 4.46
C PRO A 36 -7.01 4.19 5.70
N GLU A 37 -6.61 3.14 6.43
CA GLU A 37 -5.76 3.30 7.61
C GLU A 37 -4.33 3.70 7.23
N LEU A 38 -3.76 3.15 6.14
CA LEU A 38 -2.45 3.56 5.65
C LEU A 38 -2.46 4.99 5.07
N GLN A 39 -3.55 5.41 4.43
CA GLN A 39 -3.73 6.80 3.98
C GLN A 39 -3.88 7.76 5.15
N ARG A 40 -4.64 7.39 6.20
CA ARG A 40 -4.79 8.19 7.43
C ARG A 40 -3.46 8.47 8.10
N ARG A 41 -2.54 7.51 8.03
CA ARG A 41 -1.17 7.60 8.58
C ARG A 41 -0.17 8.26 7.63
N GLY A 42 -0.58 8.69 6.44
CA GLY A 42 0.30 9.31 5.45
C GLY A 42 1.35 8.37 4.84
N ARG A 43 1.17 7.05 5.01
CA ARG A 43 2.09 6.00 4.50
C ARG A 43 1.66 5.44 3.14
N PHE A 44 0.51 5.86 2.63
CA PHE A 44 0.01 5.44 1.32
C PHE A 44 -0.58 6.62 0.55
N ARG A 45 -0.37 6.60 -0.77
CA ARG A 45 -0.86 7.66 -1.67
C ARG A 45 -2.39 7.72 -1.71
N THR A 46 -2.92 8.95 -1.76
CA THR A 46 -4.36 9.22 -1.96
C THR A 46 -4.72 9.48 -3.42
N ARG A 47 -3.72 9.84 -4.25
CA ARG A 47 -3.85 9.99 -5.70
C ARG A 47 -2.63 9.41 -6.40
N TYR A 48 -2.79 9.06 -7.67
CA TYR A 48 -1.65 8.74 -8.54
C TYR A 48 -0.97 10.03 -9.01
N PRO A 49 0.36 10.13 -8.96
CA PRO A 49 1.06 11.35 -9.35
C PRO A 49 1.27 11.52 -10.85
N GLY A 50 1.07 10.46 -11.64
CA GLY A 50 1.18 10.50 -13.09
C GLY A 50 0.27 9.49 -13.78
N THR A 51 0.38 9.46 -15.10
CA THR A 51 -0.43 8.59 -15.98
C THR A 51 0.31 7.31 -16.36
N THR A 52 1.61 7.27 -16.14
CA THR A 52 2.45 6.10 -16.39
C THR A 52 2.82 5.39 -15.10
N LEU A 53 3.07 4.08 -15.22
CA LEU A 53 3.56 3.27 -14.12
C LEU A 53 4.88 3.80 -13.54
N ARG A 54 5.76 4.34 -14.38
CA ARG A 54 7.04 4.91 -13.95
C ARG A 54 6.83 6.15 -13.08
N GLU A 55 6.00 7.09 -13.51
CA GLU A 55 5.69 8.29 -12.72
C GLU A 55 5.07 7.90 -11.37
N SER A 56 4.23 6.85 -11.36
CA SER A 56 3.59 6.33 -10.16
C SER A 56 4.53 5.66 -9.15
N LEU A 57 5.77 5.33 -9.55
CA LEU A 57 6.77 4.65 -8.73
C LEU A 57 7.96 5.54 -8.34
N GLN A 58 8.15 6.68 -9.01
CA GLN A 58 9.26 7.60 -8.76
C GLN A 58 9.04 8.55 -7.57
N GLU A 59 7.84 8.59 -7.01
CA GLU A 59 7.45 9.51 -5.92
C GLU A 59 7.56 8.91 -4.51
N TYR A 60 8.26 7.76 -4.36
CA TYR A 60 8.49 7.07 -3.09
C TYR A 60 9.89 7.29 -2.52
#